data_AF-A0A956MVZ5-F1
#
_entry.id   AF-A0A956MVZ5-F1
#
_cell.length_a   1.000
_cell.length_b   1.000
_cell.length_c   1.000
_cell.angle_alpha   90.00
_cell.angle_beta   90.00
_cell.angle_gamma   90.00
#
_symmetry.space_group_name_H-M   'P 1'
#
loop_
_entity.id
_entity.type
_entity.pdbx_description
1 polymer ?
#
loop_
_entity_poly.entity_id
_entity_poly.type
_entity_poly.pdbx_seq_one_letter_code
_entity_poly.pdbx_strand_id
1 'polypeptide(L)'
;MSNKYAEISKVKIRTLNKNGKTILDDVYFTSPFKVAPPFYKSDDFIKVIIMSSSAGTLEGDVQDYDITLGDNTKMELTSQSFEKIHTMIDEEATRDCDIYIGKNSFLRYNLLPTIPFKDSAFKSNINIKFEDSSSKLIFMDIINCGRVAHGEKFEYKYYKSYVEVECDNKLVYVDNTNYNPKEMDIENFGMYEGYTHFANILIANFTNNNEVLNTIRDILKN
;
A
#
# COMPACT_ATOMS: atom_id res chain seq x y z
N MET A 1 1.63 -3.34 -28.76
CA MET A 1 3.00 -3.91 -28.89
C MET A 1 3.44 -4.28 -27.48
N SER A 2 3.78 -5.54 -27.18
CA SER A 2 4.15 -5.90 -25.80
C SER A 2 5.42 -5.17 -25.36
N ASN A 3 5.45 -4.69 -24.11
CA ASN A 3 6.60 -3.99 -23.56
C ASN A 3 7.79 -4.95 -23.47
N LYS A 4 8.78 -4.79 -24.36
CA LYS A 4 10.01 -5.62 -24.40
C LYS A 4 10.92 -5.43 -23.18
N TYR A 5 10.60 -4.49 -22.30
CA TYR A 5 11.32 -4.17 -21.07
C TYR A 5 10.51 -4.46 -19.80
N ALA A 6 9.39 -5.17 -19.92
CA ALA A 6 8.59 -5.61 -18.78
C ALA A 6 9.39 -6.62 -17.94
N GLU A 7 10.27 -6.11 -17.09
CA GLU A 7 10.93 -6.87 -16.02
C GLU A 7 10.20 -6.63 -14.70
N ILE A 8 10.10 -7.69 -13.90
CA ILE A 8 9.46 -7.61 -12.59
C ILE A 8 10.35 -6.78 -11.67
N SER A 9 9.81 -5.65 -11.21
CA SER A 9 10.44 -4.76 -10.25
C SER A 9 10.16 -5.25 -8.83
N LYS A 10 11.20 -5.67 -8.11
CA LYS A 10 11.07 -6.35 -6.81
C LYS A 10 11.48 -5.46 -5.65
N VAL A 11 10.80 -5.60 -4.52
CA VAL A 11 11.22 -5.10 -3.21
C VAL A 11 11.00 -6.20 -2.17
N LYS A 12 12.07 -6.57 -1.47
CA LYS A 12 12.01 -7.48 -0.32
C LYS A 12 12.58 -6.79 0.90
N ILE A 13 11.85 -6.84 2.00
CA ILE A 13 12.24 -6.23 3.27
C ILE A 13 11.94 -7.23 4.38
N ARG A 14 12.96 -7.57 5.18
CA ARG A 14 12.83 -8.39 6.37
C ARG A 14 13.36 -7.66 7.60
N THR A 15 12.60 -7.67 8.69
CA THR A 15 13.06 -7.14 9.98
C THR A 15 13.43 -8.26 10.94
N LEU A 16 14.37 -7.97 11.84
CA LEU A 16 14.75 -8.85 12.93
C LEU A 16 14.82 -8.07 14.24
N ASN A 17 14.41 -8.69 15.35
CA ASN A 17 14.70 -8.18 16.67
C ASN A 17 16.09 -8.63 17.11
N LYS A 18 17.00 -7.68 17.31
CA LYS A 18 18.35 -7.92 17.83
C LYS A 18 18.50 -7.21 19.17
N ASN A 19 18.42 -7.98 20.26
CA ASN A 19 18.55 -7.49 21.64
C ASN A 19 17.55 -6.35 21.97
N GLY A 20 16.28 -6.52 21.58
CA GLY A 20 15.23 -5.53 21.81
C GLY A 20 15.20 -4.41 20.77
N LYS A 21 16.12 -4.40 19.80
CA LYS A 21 16.13 -3.41 18.71
C LYS A 21 15.58 -3.99 17.41
N THR A 22 14.72 -3.24 16.72
CA THR A 22 14.29 -3.61 15.36
C THR A 22 15.38 -3.19 14.36
N ILE A 23 15.86 -4.12 13.54
CA ILE A 23 16.80 -3.85 12.46
C ILE A 23 16.24 -4.34 11.12
N LEU A 24 16.77 -3.81 10.01
CA LEU A 24 16.65 -4.45 8.69
C LEU A 24 17.65 -5.60 8.61
N ASP A 25 17.15 -6.82 8.43
CA ASP A 25 17.93 -8.06 8.37
C ASP A 25 18.32 -8.41 6.93
N ASP A 26 17.32 -8.42 6.04
CA ASP A 26 17.50 -8.68 4.62
C ASP A 26 16.72 -7.62 3.81
N VAL A 27 17.39 -7.07 2.81
CA VAL A 27 16.83 -6.05 1.93
C VAL A 27 17.34 -6.33 0.52
N TYR A 28 16.39 -6.61 -0.37
CA TYR A 28 16.66 -6.79 -1.80
C TYR A 28 15.72 -5.90 -2.59
N PHE A 29 16.21 -5.31 -3.67
CA PHE A 29 15.36 -4.60 -4.61
C PHE A 29 16.00 -4.58 -5.99
N THR A 30 15.18 -4.43 -7.02
CA THR A 30 15.62 -4.15 -8.39
C THR A 30 15.23 -2.75 -8.79
N SER A 31 15.82 -2.24 -9.87
CA SER A 31 15.32 -1.01 -10.49
C SER A 31 13.83 -1.14 -10.83
N PRO A 32 13.05 -0.05 -10.72
CA PRO A 32 13.48 1.32 -10.37
C PRO A 32 13.53 1.60 -8.85
N PHE A 33 13.29 0.59 -8.01
CA PHE A 33 13.17 0.78 -6.57
C PHE A 33 14.52 0.97 -5.88
N LYS A 34 14.46 1.64 -4.73
CA LYS A 34 15.54 1.71 -3.76
C LYS A 34 14.97 1.80 -2.36
N VAL A 35 15.51 1.00 -1.44
CA VAL A 35 15.15 1.06 -0.02
C VAL A 35 16.19 1.90 0.71
N ALA A 36 15.76 2.95 1.41
CA ALA A 36 16.65 3.78 2.21
C ALA A 36 17.11 3.03 3.48
N PRO A 37 18.30 3.35 4.03
CA PRO A 37 18.65 2.94 5.38
C PRO A 37 17.56 3.35 6.38
N PRO A 38 17.28 2.54 7.42
CA PRO A 38 16.17 2.78 8.33
C PRO A 38 16.47 3.97 9.25
N PHE A 39 15.43 4.75 9.56
CA PHE A 39 15.45 5.78 10.60
C PHE A 39 14.85 5.24 11.88
N TYR A 40 15.54 5.37 13.00
CA TYR A 40 15.01 4.92 14.30
C TYR A 40 14.08 5.99 14.88
N LYS A 41 12.84 5.60 15.20
CA LYS A 41 11.90 6.39 16.00
C LYS A 41 12.03 6.10 17.49
N SER A 42 12.33 4.84 17.79
CA SER A 42 12.76 4.30 19.08
C SER A 42 13.61 3.07 18.79
N ASP A 43 14.23 2.48 19.82
CA ASP A 43 15.06 1.28 19.67
C ASP A 43 14.30 0.12 19.00
N ASP A 44 13.01 -0.02 19.30
CA ASP A 44 12.13 -1.08 18.79
C ASP A 44 11.31 -0.67 17.56
N PHE A 45 11.44 0.56 17.04
CA PHE A 45 10.60 1.07 15.95
C PHE A 45 11.41 1.82 14.90
N ILE A 46 11.49 1.25 13.70
CA ILE A 46 12.14 1.87 12.54
C ILE A 46 11.13 2.45 11.54
N LYS A 47 11.58 3.44 10.77
CA LYS A 47 10.92 3.94 9.57
C LYS A 47 11.78 3.59 8.36
N VAL A 48 11.16 2.96 7.38
CA VAL A 48 11.78 2.56 6.11
C VAL A 48 11.10 3.33 4.99
N ILE A 49 11.89 3.88 4.09
CA ILE A 49 11.41 4.68 2.95
C ILE A 49 11.75 3.94 1.67
N ILE A 50 10.73 3.57 0.90
CA ILE A 50 10.85 3.08 -0.47
C ILE A 50 10.88 4.29 -1.40
N MET A 51 11.86 4.30 -2.29
CA MET A 51 12.05 5.31 -3.33
C MET A 51 11.93 4.62 -4.67
N SER A 52 11.46 5.36 -5.68
CA SER A 52 11.48 4.91 -7.07
C SER A 52 12.16 6.00 -7.91
N SER A 53 13.13 5.62 -8.73
CA SER A 53 13.75 6.52 -9.71
C SER A 53 12.98 6.54 -11.04
N SER A 54 11.78 5.95 -11.10
CA SER A 54 10.93 5.98 -12.29
C SER A 54 10.06 7.25 -12.33
N ALA A 55 9.62 7.63 -13.53
CA ALA A 55 8.59 8.65 -13.73
C ALA A 55 7.19 8.18 -13.27
N GLY A 56 7.02 6.88 -13.04
CA GLY A 56 5.78 6.21 -12.62
C GLY A 56 5.73 4.80 -13.18
N THR A 57 4.59 4.14 -12.97
CA THR A 57 4.28 2.81 -13.49
C THR A 57 3.76 2.93 -14.91
N LEU A 58 4.37 2.19 -15.84
CA LEU A 58 4.07 2.18 -17.27
C LEU A 58 3.34 0.90 -17.68
N GLU A 59 2.89 0.86 -18.93
CA GLU A 59 2.24 -0.31 -19.53
C GLU A 59 3.12 -1.58 -19.46
N GLY A 60 2.56 -2.66 -18.92
CA GLY A 60 3.25 -3.95 -18.76
C GLY A 60 4.18 -4.03 -17.56
N ASP A 61 4.32 -2.96 -16.76
CA ASP A 61 5.14 -3.01 -15.53
C ASP A 61 4.51 -3.95 -14.49
N VAL A 62 5.35 -4.74 -13.84
CA VAL A 62 4.97 -5.64 -12.74
C VAL A 62 5.80 -5.27 -11.51
N GLN A 63 5.13 -4.97 -10.40
CA GLN A 63 5.77 -4.72 -9.11
C GLN A 63 5.50 -5.86 -8.15
N ASP A 64 6.54 -6.33 -7.47
CA ASP A 64 6.48 -7.49 -6.56
C ASP A 64 7.10 -7.10 -5.20
N TYR A 65 6.27 -7.03 -4.17
CA TYR A 65 6.66 -6.68 -2.80
C TYR A 65 6.55 -7.88 -1.87
N ASP A 66 7.60 -8.14 -1.11
CA ASP A 66 7.69 -9.21 -0.09
C ASP A 66 8.18 -8.57 1.22
N ILE A 67 7.26 -8.32 2.14
CA ILE A 67 7.51 -7.59 3.39
C ILE A 67 7.29 -8.53 4.56
N THR A 68 8.36 -8.86 5.28
CA THR A 68 8.30 -9.75 6.44
C THR A 68 8.72 -9.00 7.70
N LEU A 69 7.82 -8.88 8.67
CA LEU A 69 8.18 -8.44 10.00
C LEU A 69 8.47 -9.66 10.88
N GLY A 70 9.72 -9.82 11.32
CA GLY A 70 10.09 -10.83 12.30
C GLY A 70 9.51 -10.52 13.67
N ASP A 71 9.41 -11.53 14.54
CA ASP A 71 8.82 -11.39 15.88
C ASP A 71 9.44 -10.23 16.68
N ASN A 72 8.59 -9.55 17.45
CA ASN A 72 8.93 -8.42 18.30
C ASN A 72 9.58 -7.25 17.54
N THR A 73 9.16 -6.99 16.30
CA THR A 73 9.66 -5.85 15.52
C THR A 73 8.58 -4.83 15.20
N LYS A 74 8.96 -3.56 15.04
CA LYS A 74 8.04 -2.50 14.63
C LYS A 74 8.62 -1.71 13.47
N MET A 75 7.83 -1.54 12.42
CA MET A 75 8.26 -0.84 11.22
C MET A 75 7.15 0.05 10.68
N GLU A 76 7.51 1.29 10.31
CA GLU A 76 6.72 2.10 9.41
C GLU A 76 7.34 1.97 8.03
N LEU A 77 6.54 1.56 7.06
CA LEU A 77 6.91 1.59 5.66
C LEU A 77 6.20 2.75 4.98
N THR A 78 6.95 3.59 4.28
CA THR A 78 6.40 4.71 3.51
C THR A 78 7.12 4.84 2.18
N SER A 79 6.54 5.58 1.23
CA SER A 79 7.22 5.94 -0.01
C SER A 79 7.67 7.40 0.01
N GLN A 80 8.72 7.73 -0.75
CA GLN A 80 9.20 9.10 -0.89
C GLN A 80 8.29 9.95 -1.79
N SER A 81 7.61 9.31 -2.75
CA SER A 81 6.76 9.97 -3.74
C SER A 81 5.44 9.25 -3.91
N PHE A 82 4.45 10.01 -4.38
CA PHE A 82 3.19 9.48 -4.89
C PHE A 82 3.45 8.51 -6.04
N GLU A 83 2.66 7.45 -6.11
CA GLU A 83 2.72 6.51 -7.23
C GLU A 83 1.90 7.06 -8.39
N LYS A 84 2.51 7.21 -9.57
CA LYS A 84 1.84 7.70 -10.77
C LYS A 84 1.65 6.51 -11.71
N ILE A 85 0.42 6.20 -12.08
CA ILE A 85 0.14 5.16 -13.07
C ILE A 85 -0.13 5.83 -14.40
N HIS A 86 0.75 5.62 -15.38
CA HIS A 86 0.65 6.29 -16.69
C HIS A 86 -0.37 5.62 -17.60
N THR A 87 -0.68 6.32 -18.69
CA THR A 87 -1.52 5.85 -19.80
C THR A 87 -1.03 4.53 -20.37
N MET A 88 -1.96 3.64 -20.71
CA MET A 88 -1.69 2.32 -21.30
C MET A 88 -2.57 2.12 -22.54
N ILE A 89 -2.06 1.46 -23.58
CA ILE A 89 -2.78 1.26 -24.83
C ILE A 89 -3.51 -0.09 -24.83
N ASP A 90 -2.75 -1.18 -24.73
CA ASP A 90 -3.22 -2.55 -24.93
C ASP A 90 -3.25 -3.35 -23.62
N GLU A 91 -2.25 -3.15 -22.75
CA GLU A 91 -2.02 -3.93 -21.53
C GLU A 91 -2.35 -3.14 -20.24
N GLU A 92 -2.01 -3.74 -19.09
CA GLU A 92 -2.16 -3.17 -17.74
C GLU A 92 -0.81 -3.20 -17.01
N ALA A 93 -0.73 -2.52 -15.87
CA ALA A 93 0.33 -2.75 -14.90
C ALA A 93 -0.23 -3.46 -13.67
N THR A 94 0.61 -4.28 -13.03
CA THR A 94 0.23 -5.06 -11.86
C THR A 94 1.15 -4.82 -10.68
N ARG A 95 0.59 -4.98 -9.49
CA ARG A 95 1.32 -5.00 -8.22
C ARG A 95 0.86 -6.19 -7.41
N ASP A 96 1.79 -7.00 -6.97
CA ASP A 96 1.57 -8.07 -6.01
C ASP A 96 2.38 -7.74 -4.75
N CYS A 97 1.74 -7.84 -3.59
CA CYS A 97 2.34 -7.47 -2.32
C CYS A 97 1.96 -8.48 -1.24
N ASP A 98 2.95 -9.26 -0.81
CA ASP A 98 2.81 -10.20 0.29
C ASP A 98 3.43 -9.60 1.56
N ILE A 99 2.64 -9.54 2.62
CA ILE A 99 3.02 -8.99 3.91
C ILE A 99 2.83 -10.06 4.99
N TYR A 100 3.90 -10.41 5.70
CA TYR A 100 3.83 -11.24 6.90
C TYR A 100 4.19 -10.42 8.14
N ILE A 101 3.40 -10.55 9.21
CA ILE A 101 3.62 -9.86 10.47
C ILE A 101 3.71 -10.87 11.61
N GLY A 102 4.92 -11.07 12.13
CA GLY A 102 5.23 -11.97 13.23
C GLY A 102 4.65 -11.54 14.58
N LYS A 103 4.89 -12.36 15.61
CA LYS A 103 4.33 -12.19 16.95
C LYS A 103 4.78 -10.88 17.57
N ASN A 104 3.87 -10.23 18.30
CA ASN A 104 4.09 -8.96 18.98
C ASN A 104 4.69 -7.87 18.08
N SER A 105 4.48 -7.97 16.77
CA SER A 105 5.06 -7.05 15.79
C SER A 105 4.03 -6.05 15.32
N PHE A 106 4.51 -4.92 14.81
CA PHE A 106 3.64 -3.85 14.35
C PHE A 106 4.12 -3.28 13.02
N LEU A 107 3.26 -3.34 12.01
CA LEU A 107 3.46 -2.65 10.75
C LEU A 107 2.56 -1.42 10.66
N ARG A 108 3.17 -0.27 10.37
CA ARG A 108 2.46 0.89 9.81
C ARG A 108 2.77 0.98 8.32
N TYR A 109 1.86 0.50 7.49
CA TYR A 109 1.93 0.60 6.03
C TYR A 109 1.29 1.91 5.59
N ASN A 110 2.14 2.87 5.21
CA ASN A 110 1.79 4.27 5.00
C ASN A 110 2.46 4.79 3.73
N LEU A 111 2.21 4.12 2.60
CA LEU A 111 2.67 4.60 1.30
C LEU A 111 1.93 5.89 0.92
N LEU A 112 2.60 6.75 0.17
CA LEU A 112 1.97 7.95 -0.37
C LEU A 112 0.94 7.57 -1.46
N PRO A 113 -0.05 8.46 -1.72
CA PRO A 113 -1.18 8.13 -2.58
C PRO A 113 -0.84 7.73 -4.02
N THR A 114 -1.73 6.93 -4.60
CA THR A 114 -1.71 6.55 -6.01
C THR A 114 -2.50 7.56 -6.86
N ILE A 115 -1.94 7.94 -8.00
CA ILE A 115 -2.49 8.89 -8.97
C ILE A 115 -2.62 8.17 -10.33
N PRO A 116 -3.80 7.62 -10.65
CA PRO A 116 -4.06 7.01 -11.94
C PRO A 116 -4.26 8.08 -13.02
N PHE A 117 -3.45 8.05 -14.08
CA PHE A 117 -3.57 9.00 -15.18
C PHE A 117 -4.67 8.57 -16.16
N LYS A 118 -5.05 9.49 -17.05
CA LYS A 118 -5.92 9.20 -18.19
C LYS A 118 -5.51 7.91 -18.90
N ASP A 119 -6.50 7.06 -19.18
CA ASP A 119 -6.36 5.79 -19.88
C ASP A 119 -5.39 4.78 -19.22
N SER A 120 -5.05 4.94 -17.93
CA SER A 120 -4.29 3.95 -17.16
C SER A 120 -5.14 2.73 -16.79
N ALA A 121 -4.50 1.56 -16.65
CA ALA A 121 -5.12 0.30 -16.28
C ALA A 121 -4.26 -0.41 -15.21
N PHE A 122 -4.75 -0.50 -13.98
CA PHE A 122 -3.95 -0.99 -12.85
C PHE A 122 -4.67 -2.06 -12.04
N LYS A 123 -3.92 -3.09 -11.63
CA LYS A 123 -4.34 -4.09 -10.66
C LYS A 123 -3.34 -4.23 -9.52
N SER A 124 -3.83 -4.20 -8.29
CA SER A 124 -3.05 -4.43 -7.09
C SER A 124 -3.66 -5.58 -6.28
N ASN A 125 -2.86 -6.58 -5.93
CA ASN A 125 -3.22 -7.63 -4.98
C ASN A 125 -2.32 -7.51 -3.75
N ILE A 126 -2.92 -7.43 -2.57
CA ILE A 126 -2.20 -7.28 -1.30
C ILE A 126 -2.68 -8.38 -0.34
N ASN A 127 -1.80 -9.31 -0.02
CA ASN A 127 -2.08 -10.40 0.92
C ASN A 127 -1.34 -10.12 2.22
N ILE A 128 -2.08 -9.99 3.32
CA ILE A 128 -1.52 -9.72 4.63
C ILE A 128 -1.78 -10.90 5.55
N LYS A 129 -0.72 -11.45 6.15
CA LYS A 129 -0.80 -12.55 7.09
C LYS A 129 -0.31 -12.13 8.46
N PHE A 130 -1.20 -12.18 9.44
CA PHE A 130 -0.85 -12.16 10.85
C PHE A 130 -0.44 -13.55 11.30
N GLU A 131 0.68 -13.62 12.00
CA GLU A 131 1.08 -14.83 12.71
C GLU A 131 0.05 -15.21 13.77
N ASP A 132 -0.40 -14.24 14.59
CA ASP A 132 -1.49 -14.42 15.54
C ASP A 132 -2.14 -13.07 15.93
N SER A 133 -3.06 -13.10 16.90
CA SER A 133 -3.75 -11.91 17.42
C SER A 133 -2.85 -10.82 18.05
N SER A 134 -1.57 -11.11 18.30
CA SER A 134 -0.58 -10.13 18.78
C SER A 134 0.06 -9.30 17.66
N SER A 135 -0.06 -9.74 16.40
CA SER A 135 0.39 -9.01 15.21
C SER A 135 -0.50 -7.81 14.96
N LYS A 136 0.08 -6.61 14.82
CA LYS A 136 -0.67 -5.35 14.67
C LYS A 136 -0.42 -4.69 13.33
N LEU A 137 -1.46 -4.04 12.81
CA LEU A 137 -1.41 -3.34 11.52
C LEU A 137 -2.15 -2.01 11.58
N ILE A 138 -1.52 -0.98 11.06
CA ILE A 138 -2.20 0.18 10.49
C ILE A 138 -1.86 0.20 9.01
N PHE A 139 -2.86 -0.02 8.16
CA PHE A 139 -2.73 -0.01 6.71
C PHE A 139 -3.53 1.15 6.14
N MET A 140 -2.91 1.90 5.24
CA MET A 140 -3.55 3.02 4.56
C MET A 140 -3.34 2.87 3.05
N ASP A 141 -4.44 2.86 2.30
CA ASP A 141 -4.46 2.94 0.84
C ASP A 141 -5.20 4.21 0.43
N ILE A 142 -4.55 5.06 -0.35
CA ILE A 142 -5.11 6.32 -0.82
C ILE A 142 -5.03 6.38 -2.33
N ILE A 143 -6.17 6.65 -2.94
CA ILE A 143 -6.30 6.85 -4.38
C ILE A 143 -6.87 8.24 -4.68
N ASN A 144 -6.19 8.94 -5.58
CA ASN A 144 -6.65 10.20 -6.18
C ASN A 144 -7.53 9.91 -7.41
N CYS A 145 -8.42 10.83 -7.77
CA CYS A 145 -9.22 10.77 -8.99
C CYS A 145 -8.39 10.93 -10.28
N GLY A 146 -7.16 11.44 -10.22
CA GLY A 146 -6.25 11.56 -11.36
C GLY A 146 -5.39 12.80 -11.27
N ARG A 147 -4.94 13.35 -12.39
CA ARG A 147 -4.19 14.63 -12.40
C ARG A 147 -5.13 15.82 -12.20
N VAL A 148 -5.75 15.92 -11.03
CA VAL A 148 -6.77 16.95 -10.71
C VAL A 148 -6.30 18.38 -10.96
N ALA A 149 -5.01 18.67 -10.69
CA ALA A 149 -4.42 19.99 -10.95
C ALA A 149 -4.35 20.35 -12.46
N HIS A 150 -4.46 19.35 -13.34
CA HIS A 150 -4.51 19.49 -14.80
C HIS A 150 -5.93 19.28 -15.35
N GLY A 151 -6.96 19.27 -14.48
CA GLY A 151 -8.35 19.07 -14.88
C GLY A 151 -8.74 17.62 -15.18
N GLU A 152 -7.83 16.67 -15.01
CA GLU A 152 -8.11 15.25 -15.22
C GLU A 152 -8.72 14.63 -13.96
N LYS A 153 -9.91 14.06 -14.09
CA LYS A 153 -10.63 13.37 -13.02
C LYS A 153 -11.32 12.14 -13.57
N PHE A 154 -11.07 10.99 -12.96
CA PHE A 154 -11.69 9.70 -13.28
C PHE A 154 -11.59 9.35 -14.78
N GLU A 155 -10.47 9.70 -15.43
CA GLU A 155 -10.24 9.43 -16.86
C GLU A 155 -9.43 8.14 -17.12
N TYR A 156 -9.10 7.37 -16.07
CA TYR A 156 -8.43 6.08 -16.20
C TYR A 156 -9.37 5.00 -16.76
N LYS A 157 -8.82 3.91 -17.32
CA LYS A 157 -9.64 2.76 -17.77
C LYS A 157 -10.18 2.01 -16.57
N TYR A 158 -9.30 1.62 -15.65
CA TYR A 158 -9.68 1.05 -14.36
C TYR A 158 -8.55 1.12 -13.33
N TYR A 159 -8.96 1.15 -12.06
CA TYR A 159 -8.12 0.87 -10.91
C TYR A 159 -8.76 -0.25 -10.10
N LYS A 160 -8.02 -1.35 -9.91
CA LYS A 160 -8.47 -2.48 -9.11
C LYS A 160 -7.47 -2.72 -7.97
N SER A 161 -7.96 -2.72 -6.73
CA SER A 161 -7.16 -3.03 -5.55
C SER A 161 -7.90 -4.09 -4.75
N TYR A 162 -7.22 -5.20 -4.48
CA TYR A 162 -7.73 -6.32 -3.71
C TYR A 162 -6.82 -6.51 -2.51
N VAL A 163 -7.39 -6.44 -1.30
CA VAL A 163 -6.65 -6.60 -0.04
C VAL A 163 -7.29 -7.72 0.75
N GLU A 164 -6.51 -8.74 1.10
CA GLU A 164 -6.93 -9.80 2.02
C GLU A 164 -6.07 -9.78 3.28
N VAL A 165 -6.71 -10.03 4.41
CA VAL A 165 -5.99 -10.20 5.68
C VAL A 165 -6.39 -11.53 6.31
N GLU A 166 -5.40 -12.33 6.63
CA GLU A 166 -5.55 -13.60 7.34
C GLU A 166 -4.92 -13.53 8.74
N CYS A 167 -5.55 -14.21 9.70
CA CYS A 167 -5.01 -14.46 11.04
C CYS A 167 -5.29 -15.92 11.38
N ASP A 168 -4.28 -16.66 11.86
CA ASP A 168 -4.40 -18.11 12.15
C ASP A 168 -4.97 -18.93 10.97
N ASN A 169 -4.56 -18.59 9.74
CA ASN A 169 -5.06 -19.16 8.47
C ASN A 169 -6.59 -19.01 8.28
N LYS A 170 -7.19 -17.98 8.88
CA LYS A 170 -8.59 -17.60 8.66
C LYS A 170 -8.63 -16.21 8.06
N LEU A 171 -9.43 -16.04 7.01
CA LEU A 171 -9.73 -14.75 6.43
C LEU A 171 -10.50 -13.87 7.45
N VAL A 172 -9.94 -12.72 7.79
CA VAL A 172 -10.51 -11.78 8.78
C VAL A 172 -10.93 -10.43 8.18
N TYR A 173 -10.41 -10.08 7.00
CA TYR A 173 -10.79 -8.85 6.28
C TYR A 173 -10.58 -9.02 4.78
N VAL A 174 -11.46 -8.40 3.98
CA VAL A 174 -11.32 -8.23 2.54
C VAL A 174 -11.72 -6.81 2.15
N ASP A 175 -10.91 -6.17 1.32
CA ASP A 175 -11.30 -5.03 0.49
C ASP A 175 -11.21 -5.43 -0.98
N ASN A 176 -12.22 -5.03 -1.77
CA ASN A 176 -12.25 -5.26 -3.21
C ASN A 176 -12.69 -3.98 -3.92
N THR A 177 -11.74 -3.07 -4.10
CA THR A 177 -11.91 -1.84 -4.83
C THR A 177 -11.85 -2.13 -6.34
N ASN A 178 -12.94 -1.85 -7.07
CA ASN A 178 -12.98 -1.95 -8.53
C ASN A 178 -13.60 -0.68 -9.13
N TYR A 179 -12.74 0.24 -9.54
CA TYR A 179 -13.14 1.50 -10.14
C TYR A 179 -12.96 1.46 -11.64
N ASN A 180 -14.07 1.54 -12.38
CA ASN A 180 -14.10 1.64 -13.83
C ASN A 180 -15.02 2.80 -14.24
N PRO A 181 -14.48 3.99 -14.54
CA PRO A 181 -15.28 5.17 -14.85
C PRO A 181 -16.20 5.02 -16.06
N LYS A 182 -15.97 4.04 -16.94
CA LYS A 182 -16.86 3.75 -18.08
C LYS A 182 -18.08 2.93 -17.69
N GLU A 183 -18.00 2.19 -16.58
CA GLU A 183 -19.05 1.28 -16.11
C GLU A 183 -19.79 1.85 -14.89
N MET A 184 -19.22 2.84 -14.20
CA MET A 184 -19.79 3.42 -12.99
C MET A 184 -19.60 4.95 -12.93
N ASP A 185 -20.59 5.64 -12.38
CA ASP A 185 -20.51 7.07 -12.09
C ASP A 185 -19.77 7.30 -10.76
N ILE A 186 -18.43 7.39 -10.82
CA ILE A 186 -17.57 7.49 -9.64
C ILE A 186 -17.78 8.80 -8.86
N GLU A 187 -18.28 9.85 -9.51
CA GLU A 187 -18.50 11.14 -8.85
C GLU A 187 -19.79 11.19 -8.02
N ASN A 188 -20.66 10.20 -8.16
CA ASN A 188 -22.00 10.23 -7.57
C ASN A 188 -22.01 9.87 -6.07
N PHE A 189 -23.20 10.00 -5.50
CA PHE A 189 -23.54 9.58 -4.14
C PHE A 189 -23.14 8.12 -3.87
N GLY A 190 -22.53 7.87 -2.71
CA GLY A 190 -22.00 6.56 -2.33
C GLY A 190 -20.63 6.21 -2.91
N MET A 191 -20.04 7.10 -3.72
CA MET A 191 -18.67 6.98 -4.24
C MET A 191 -17.82 8.18 -3.76
N TYR A 192 -17.32 9.00 -4.68
CA TYR A 192 -16.47 10.14 -4.32
C TYR A 192 -17.25 11.40 -3.95
N GLU A 193 -18.54 11.52 -4.28
CA GLU A 193 -19.41 12.66 -3.89
C GLU A 193 -18.80 14.05 -4.17
N GLY A 194 -18.10 14.19 -5.30
CA GLY A 194 -17.40 15.43 -5.69
C GLY A 194 -16.03 15.66 -5.04
N TYR A 195 -15.61 14.79 -4.11
CA TYR A 195 -14.24 14.77 -3.59
C TYR A 195 -13.26 14.15 -4.62
N THR A 196 -11.97 14.31 -4.36
CA THR A 196 -10.91 13.97 -5.34
C THR A 196 -9.92 12.95 -4.80
N HIS A 197 -10.01 12.62 -3.51
CA HIS A 197 -9.13 11.69 -2.81
C HIS A 197 -9.99 10.79 -1.94
N PHE A 198 -9.70 9.50 -1.98
CA PHE A 198 -10.34 8.50 -1.14
C PHE A 198 -9.26 7.76 -0.38
N ALA A 199 -9.46 7.60 0.93
CA ALA A 199 -8.55 6.90 1.82
C ALA A 199 -9.29 5.74 2.49
N ASN A 200 -8.77 4.53 2.30
CA ASN A 200 -9.15 3.36 3.09
C ASN A 200 -8.10 3.13 4.17
N ILE A 201 -8.54 3.01 5.43
CA ILE A 201 -7.65 2.79 6.56
C ILE A 201 -8.13 1.57 7.35
N LEU A 202 -7.27 0.56 7.45
CA LEU A 202 -7.48 -0.61 8.31
C LEU A 202 -6.59 -0.52 9.55
N ILE A 203 -7.20 -0.65 10.72
CA ILE A 203 -6.51 -0.70 12.02
C ILE A 203 -6.87 -2.03 12.68
N ALA A 204 -5.90 -2.93 12.82
CA ALA A 204 -6.13 -4.30 13.28
C ALA A 204 -5.35 -4.64 14.56
N ASN A 205 -5.98 -5.44 15.43
CA ASN A 205 -5.42 -6.01 16.66
C ASN A 205 -4.89 -5.00 17.70
N PHE A 206 -5.52 -3.82 17.77
CA PHE A 206 -5.30 -2.86 18.86
C PHE A 206 -6.27 -3.14 20.02
N THR A 207 -5.75 -3.15 21.25
CA THR A 207 -6.56 -3.31 22.47
C THR A 207 -7.32 -2.02 22.80
N ASN A 208 -8.42 -2.11 23.55
CA ASN A 208 -9.29 -0.99 23.96
C ASN A 208 -10.03 -0.31 22.80
N ASN A 209 -10.78 -1.09 22.02
CA ASN A 209 -11.55 -0.63 20.86
C ASN A 209 -12.31 0.68 21.11
N ASN A 210 -12.96 0.88 22.26
CA ASN A 210 -13.73 2.10 22.51
C ASN A 210 -12.89 3.38 22.62
N GLU A 211 -11.75 3.32 23.29
CA GLU A 211 -10.85 4.48 23.42
C GLU A 211 -10.24 4.81 22.07
N VAL A 212 -9.70 3.80 21.37
CA VAL A 212 -9.15 3.93 20.01
C VAL A 212 -10.19 4.52 19.05
N LEU A 213 -11.42 3.98 19.06
CA LEU A 213 -12.51 4.47 18.21
C LEU A 213 -12.89 5.92 18.54
N ASN A 214 -12.90 6.31 19.81
CA ASN A 214 -13.20 7.70 20.20
C ASN A 214 -12.09 8.64 19.71
N THR A 215 -10.82 8.28 19.90
CA THR A 215 -9.70 9.06 19.37
C THR A 215 -9.77 9.21 17.85
N ILE A 216 -10.07 8.13 17.11
CA ILE A 216 -10.24 8.18 15.66
C ILE A 216 -11.37 9.14 15.28
N ARG A 217 -12.53 9.04 15.94
CA ARG A 217 -13.68 9.92 15.66
C ARG A 217 -13.37 11.38 15.93
N ASP A 218 -12.61 11.67 16.98
CA ASP A 218 -12.24 13.03 17.33
C ASP A 218 -11.22 13.60 16.34
N ILE A 219 -10.30 12.78 15.83
CA ILE A 219 -9.40 13.18 14.73
C ILE A 219 -10.20 13.49 13.46
N LEU A 220 -11.17 12.64 13.08
CA LEU A 220 -11.93 12.79 11.83
C LEU A 220 -12.95 13.95 11.83
N LYS A 221 -13.33 14.46 13.01
CA LYS A 221 -14.23 15.63 13.13
C LYS A 221 -13.53 16.97 12.89
N ASN A 222 -12.20 16.99 12.98
CA ASN A 222 -11.37 18.18 12.78
C ASN A 222 -10.81 18.22 11.36
#